data_AF-A0A496A8S6-F1
#
_entry.id   AF-A0A496A8S6-F1
#
_cell.length_a   1.000
_cell.length_b   1.000
_cell.length_c   1.000
_cell.angle_alpha   90.00
_cell.angle_beta   90.00
_cell.angle_gamma   90.00
#
_symmetry.space_group_name_H-M   'P 1'
#
loop_
_entity.id
_entity.type
_entity.pdbx_description
1 polymer ?
#
loop_
_entity_poly.entity_id
_entity_poly.type
_entity_poly.pdbx_seq_one_letter_code
_entity_poly.pdbx_strand_id
1 'polypeptide(L)'
;MNSEIYLSVAQAADLLGVSQESLYKEIQAGNLNATEHADKKRKGKVIAVSELSRLYGNVYIPEGYLDYTGDRSVDIVRVSLRQENERLRKALEDIQKREQGLNAQLAATLQNHKTLIEAHAALTKPSIPSPLYWKI
;
A
#
# COMPACT_ATOMS: atom_id res chain seq x y z
N MET A 1 -11.15 3.10 7.33
CA MET A 1 -11.55 4.44 7.78
C MET A 1 -11.15 5.40 6.67
N ASN A 2 -12.09 6.06 6.00
CA ASN A 2 -11.77 7.06 4.98
C ASN A 2 -11.23 8.29 5.72
N SER A 3 -9.91 8.49 5.66
CA SER A 3 -9.27 9.70 6.17
C SER A 3 -9.61 10.86 5.25
N GLU A 4 -10.73 11.53 5.52
CA GLU A 4 -11.14 12.70 4.76
C GLU A 4 -10.20 13.88 5.06
N ILE A 5 -9.71 14.53 4.00
CA ILE A 5 -8.81 15.67 4.10
C ILE A 5 -9.66 16.94 4.12
N TYR A 6 -9.41 17.80 5.10
CA TYR A 6 -10.06 19.09 5.25
C TYR A 6 -9.06 20.20 4.99
N LEU A 7 -9.45 21.18 4.17
CA LEU A 7 -8.65 22.35 3.83
C LEU A 7 -9.36 23.61 4.35
N SER A 8 -8.61 24.59 4.83
CA SER A 8 -9.14 25.93 5.03
C SER A 8 -9.62 26.54 3.70
N VAL A 9 -10.52 27.51 3.75
CA VAL A 9 -11.00 28.23 2.56
C VAL A 9 -9.84 28.84 1.76
N ALA A 10 -8.82 29.34 2.45
CA ALA A 10 -7.63 29.90 1.82
C ALA A 10 -6.83 28.86 1.02
N GLN A 11 -6.60 27.68 1.61
CA GLN A 11 -5.90 26.57 0.94
C GLN A 11 -6.73 26.03 -0.22
N ALA A 12 -8.04 25.88 -0.05
CA ALA A 12 -8.92 25.44 -1.11
C ALA A 12 -8.90 26.41 -2.31
N ALA A 13 -8.88 27.72 -2.04
CA ALA A 13 -8.83 28.74 -3.07
C ALA A 13 -7.51 28.69 -3.86
N ASP A 14 -6.40 28.64 -3.13
CA ASP A 14 -5.05 28.54 -3.70
C ASP A 14 -4.89 27.27 -4.55
N LEU A 15 -5.36 26.13 -4.03
CA LEU A 15 -5.26 24.84 -4.71
C LEU A 15 -6.12 24.76 -5.98
N LEU A 16 -7.28 25.42 -5.99
CA LEU A 16 -8.17 25.49 -7.15
C LEU A 16 -7.78 26.63 -8.13
N GLY A 17 -6.84 27.50 -7.77
CA GLY A 17 -6.51 28.69 -8.55
C GLY A 17 -7.65 29.71 -8.63
N VAL A 18 -8.54 29.75 -7.63
CA VAL A 18 -9.67 30.68 -7.53
C VAL A 18 -9.49 31.65 -6.36
N SER A 19 -10.29 32.72 -6.31
CA SER A 19 -10.27 33.62 -5.17
C SER A 19 -11.02 33.01 -3.97
N GLN A 20 -10.60 33.37 -2.75
CA GLN A 20 -11.32 32.98 -1.53
C GLN A 20 -12.76 33.50 -1.53
N GLU A 21 -12.98 34.67 -2.12
CA GLU A 21 -14.32 35.28 -2.24
C GLU A 21 -15.26 34.39 -3.06
N SER A 22 -14.78 33.79 -4.16
CA SER A 22 -15.57 32.84 -4.95
C SER A 22 -16.00 31.64 -4.11
N LEU A 23 -15.10 31.07 -3.30
CA LEU A 23 -15.46 29.97 -2.40
C LEU A 23 -16.45 30.40 -1.31
N TYR A 24 -16.30 31.59 -0.74
CA TYR A 24 -17.28 32.10 0.23
C TYR A 24 -18.67 32.30 -0.40
N LYS A 25 -18.73 32.73 -1.67
CA LYS A 25 -20.01 32.81 -2.41
C LYS A 25 -20.64 31.44 -2.60
N GLU A 26 -19.87 30.42 -2.98
CA GLU A 26 -20.39 29.04 -3.09
C GLU A 26 -20.87 28.49 -1.74
N ILE A 27 -20.19 28.83 -0.65
CA ILE A 27 -20.61 28.43 0.71
C ILE A 27 -21.91 29.15 1.10
N GLN A 28 -22.02 30.46 0.84
CA GLN A 28 -23.22 31.24 1.15
C GLN A 28 -24.42 30.83 0.30
N ALA A 29 -24.18 30.44 -0.95
CA ALA A 29 -25.20 29.90 -1.85
C ALA A 29 -25.64 28.47 -1.47
N GLY A 30 -24.93 27.80 -0.56
CA GLY A 30 -25.20 26.41 -0.17
C GLY A 30 -24.71 25.36 -1.17
N ASN A 31 -23.95 25.77 -2.20
CA ASN A 31 -23.38 24.88 -3.20
C ASN A 31 -22.15 24.13 -2.69
N LEU A 32 -21.46 24.69 -1.70
CA LEU A 32 -20.26 24.10 -1.09
C LEU A 32 -20.44 23.99 0.43
N ASN A 33 -20.27 22.79 0.97
CA ASN A 33 -20.39 22.59 2.41
C ASN A 33 -19.06 22.91 3.11
N ALA A 34 -19.12 23.77 4.13
CA ALA A 34 -17.98 24.14 4.94
C ALA A 34 -18.31 23.99 6.42
N THR A 35 -17.52 23.18 7.13
CA THR A 35 -17.71 22.85 8.54
C THR A 35 -16.75 23.65 9.40
N GLU A 36 -17.04 23.76 10.70
CA GLU A 36 -16.09 24.34 11.64
C GLU A 36 -14.89 23.42 11.82
N HIS A 37 -13.71 24.01 11.94
CA HIS A 37 -12.48 23.27 12.21
C HIS A 37 -12.62 22.49 13.53
N ALA A 38 -12.28 21.19 13.53
CA ALA A 38 -12.43 20.32 14.71
C ALA A 38 -11.58 20.78 15.91
N ASP A 39 -10.40 21.34 15.64
CA ASP A 39 -9.62 22.07 16.63
C ASP A 39 -10.24 23.44 16.94
N LYS A 40 -10.97 23.52 18.06
CA LYS A 40 -11.62 24.76 18.57
C LYS A 40 -10.66 25.94 18.77
N LYS A 41 -9.34 25.73 18.78
CA LYS A 41 -8.34 26.81 18.85
C LYS A 41 -8.14 27.51 17.51
N ARG A 42 -8.45 26.85 16.39
CA ARG A 42 -8.33 27.41 15.04
C ARG A 42 -9.69 27.93 14.62
N LYS A 43 -9.84 29.26 14.65
CA LYS A 43 -11.04 29.92 14.15
C LYS A 43 -11.01 29.91 12.63
N GLY A 44 -11.90 29.15 12.01
CA GLY A 44 -12.02 29.10 10.56
C GLY A 44 -12.96 27.99 10.08
N LYS A 45 -13.58 28.22 8.92
CA LYS A 45 -14.30 27.17 8.21
C LYS A 45 -13.31 26.32 7.41
N VAL A 46 -13.55 25.03 7.38
CA VAL A 46 -12.82 24.06 6.57
C VAL A 46 -13.78 23.38 5.59
N ILE A 47 -13.23 22.96 4.46
CA ILE A 47 -13.96 22.31 3.38
C ILE A 47 -13.29 20.96 3.13
N ALA A 48 -14.08 19.91 3.03
CA ALA A 48 -13.57 18.60 2.68
C ALA A 48 -13.10 18.57 1.21
N VAL A 49 -12.00 17.87 0.93
CA VAL A 49 -11.48 17.71 -0.44
C VAL A 49 -12.49 16.97 -1.34
N SER A 50 -13.28 16.06 -0.76
CA SER A 50 -14.40 15.39 -1.43
C SER A 50 -15.46 16.38 -1.93
N GLU A 51 -15.80 17.38 -1.12
CA GLU A 51 -16.75 18.44 -1.48
C GLU A 51 -16.18 19.37 -2.55
N LEU A 52 -14.90 19.73 -2.45
CA LEU A 52 -14.22 20.45 -3.53
C LEU A 52 -14.24 19.63 -4.82
N SER A 53 -14.02 18.32 -4.72
CA SER A 53 -14.01 17.43 -5.89
C SER A 53 -15.39 17.26 -6.52
N ARG A 54 -16.45 17.28 -5.70
CA ARG A 54 -17.84 17.25 -6.16
C ARG A 54 -18.17 18.49 -7.01
N LEU A 55 -17.71 19.67 -6.59
CA LEU A 55 -18.08 20.93 -7.23
C LEU A 55 -17.13 21.32 -8.37
N TYR A 56 -15.83 21.08 -8.23
CA TYR A 56 -14.78 21.52 -9.15
C TYR A 56 -14.14 20.39 -9.98
N GLY A 57 -14.54 19.13 -9.76
CA GLY A 57 -13.99 17.97 -10.48
C GLY A 57 -12.73 17.40 -9.82
N ASN A 58 -11.82 16.81 -10.59
CA ASN A 58 -10.63 16.19 -9.99
C ASN A 58 -9.70 17.24 -9.35
N VAL A 59 -9.68 17.26 -8.01
CA VAL A 59 -8.83 18.13 -7.21
C VAL A 59 -7.50 17.41 -6.94
N TYR A 60 -6.44 17.86 -7.61
CA TYR A 60 -5.08 17.35 -7.38
C TYR A 60 -4.42 18.08 -6.22
N ILE A 61 -3.95 17.34 -5.22
CA ILE A 61 -3.16 17.88 -4.10
C ILE A 61 -1.69 17.51 -4.35
N PRO A 62 -0.81 18.47 -4.67
CA PRO A 62 0.60 18.19 -4.86
C PRO A 62 1.23 17.59 -3.60
N GLU A 63 2.16 16.65 -3.79
CA GLU A 63 2.94 16.09 -2.70
C GLU A 63 3.69 17.21 -1.97
N GLY A 64 3.53 17.28 -0.64
CA GLY A 64 4.13 18.35 0.19
C GLY A 64 3.34 19.65 0.30
N TYR A 65 2.25 19.85 -0.47
CA TYR A 65 1.41 21.07 -0.37
C TYR A 65 0.88 21.31 1.05
N LEU A 66 0.50 20.24 1.72
CA LEU A 66 0.00 20.28 3.08
C LEU A 66 1.08 20.60 4.13
N ASP A 67 2.36 20.36 3.85
CA ASP A 67 3.47 20.78 4.72
C ASP A 67 3.75 22.26 4.60
N TYR A 68 3.74 22.72 3.35
CA TYR A 68 4.00 24.10 3.02
C TYR A 68 2.98 25.04 3.68
N THR A 69 1.71 24.59 3.74
CA THR A 69 0.61 25.37 4.31
C THR A 69 0.55 25.32 5.85
N GLY A 70 1.50 24.64 6.52
CA GLY A 70 1.70 24.73 7.97
C GLY A 70 0.65 24.03 8.83
N ASP A 71 -0.18 23.16 8.25
CA ASP A 71 -1.28 22.52 8.96
C ASP A 71 -0.85 21.24 9.73
N ARG A 72 -0.58 21.39 11.03
CA ARG A 72 -0.25 20.27 11.95
C ARG A 72 -1.31 19.15 12.06
N SER A 73 -2.51 19.32 11.53
CA SER A 73 -3.51 18.23 11.45
C SER A 73 -3.01 17.10 10.53
N VAL A 74 -2.17 17.46 9.56
CA VAL A 74 -1.54 16.57 8.60
C VAL A 74 -0.34 15.86 9.21
N ASP A 75 0.32 16.43 10.22
CA ASP A 75 1.43 15.76 10.91
C ASP A 75 0.97 14.44 11.56
N ILE A 76 -0.23 14.42 12.15
CA ILE A 76 -0.76 13.19 12.79
C ILE A 76 -1.03 12.12 11.74
N VAL A 77 -1.72 12.49 10.65
CA VAL A 77 -2.07 11.55 9.56
C VAL A 77 -0.81 11.09 8.82
N ARG A 78 0.18 11.96 8.66
CA ARG A 78 1.47 11.64 8.02
C ARG A 78 2.34 10.75 8.87
N VAL A 79 2.45 11.02 10.18
CA VAL A 79 3.20 10.15 11.09
C VAL A 79 2.58 8.76 11.11
N SER A 80 1.24 8.67 11.15
CA SER A 80 0.55 7.39 11.11
C SER A 80 0.64 6.69 9.75
N LEU A 81 0.58 7.42 8.62
CA LEU A 81 0.85 6.87 7.28
C LEU A 81 2.30 6.40 7.11
N ARG A 82 3.28 7.11 7.68
CA ARG A 82 4.70 6.70 7.66
C ARG A 82 4.90 5.43 8.48
N GLN A 83 4.34 5.38 9.68
CA GLN A 83 4.37 4.18 10.53
C GLN A 83 3.72 2.99 9.85
N GLU A 84 2.57 3.18 9.19
CA GLU A 84 1.91 2.09 8.47
C GLU A 84 2.72 1.64 7.24
N ASN A 85 3.33 2.57 6.50
CA ASN A 85 4.24 2.21 5.39
C ASN A 85 5.48 1.44 5.87
N GLU A 86 6.09 1.85 6.98
CA GLU A 86 7.21 1.12 7.58
C GLU A 86 6.78 -0.28 8.03
N ARG A 87 5.61 -0.39 8.65
CA ARG A 87 5.03 -1.67 9.05
C ARG A 87 4.79 -2.59 7.85
N LEU A 88 4.20 -2.06 6.77
CA LEU A 88 3.95 -2.80 5.54
C LEU A 88 5.25 -3.25 4.86
N ARG A 89 6.28 -2.39 4.85
CA ARG A 89 7.61 -2.76 4.34
C ARG A 89 8.23 -3.91 5.12
N LYS A 90 8.15 -3.86 6.46
CA LYS A 90 8.65 -4.94 7.30
C LYS A 90 7.88 -6.24 7.09
N ALA A 91 6.55 -6.16 6.98
CA ALA A 91 5.73 -7.34 6.68
C ALA A 91 6.07 -7.95 5.31
N LEU A 92 6.31 -7.13 4.29
CA LEU A 92 6.76 -7.59 2.98
C LEU A 92 8.11 -8.31 3.06
N GLU A 93 9.07 -7.75 3.81
CA GLU A 93 10.39 -8.37 3.99
C GLU A 93 10.30 -9.72 4.71
N ASP A 94 9.47 -9.82 5.76
CA ASP A 94 9.24 -11.06 6.50
C ASP A 94 8.56 -12.12 5.62
N ILE A 95 7.60 -11.73 4.79
CA ILE A 95 6.95 -12.62 3.82
C ILE A 95 7.96 -13.12 2.79
N GLN A 96 8.78 -12.25 2.23
CA GLN A 96 9.82 -12.64 1.25
C GLN A 96 10.82 -13.62 1.85
N LYS A 97 11.28 -13.39 3.09
CA LYS A 97 12.15 -14.32 3.81
C LYS A 97 11.48 -15.69 4.00
N ARG A 98 10.19 -15.70 4.36
CA ARG A 98 9.43 -16.94 4.52
C ARG A 98 9.28 -17.70 3.20
N GLU A 99 8.98 -17.00 2.11
CA GLU A 99 8.91 -17.62 0.77
C GLU A 99 10.25 -18.21 0.34
N GLN A 100 11.35 -17.49 0.54
CA GLN A 100 12.69 -18.00 0.25
C GLN A 100 12.99 -19.27 1.07
N GLY A 101 12.62 -19.29 2.36
CA GLY A 101 12.77 -20.46 3.21
C GLY A 101 11.94 -21.66 2.73
N LEU A 102 10.68 -21.45 2.36
CA LEU A 102 9.81 -22.49 1.82
C LEU A 102 10.31 -23.03 0.48
N ASN A 103 10.80 -22.16 -0.41
CA ASN A 103 11.38 -22.57 -1.67
C ASN A 103 12.66 -23.40 -1.48
N ALA A 104 13.51 -23.04 -0.51
CA ALA A 104 14.70 -23.82 -0.17
C ALA A 104 14.31 -25.22 0.37
N GLN A 105 13.29 -25.29 1.23
CA GLN A 105 12.76 -26.57 1.72
C GLN A 105 12.21 -27.42 0.58
N LEU A 106 11.41 -26.83 -0.32
CA LEU A 106 10.86 -27.52 -1.47
C LEU A 106 11.97 -28.08 -2.37
N ALA A 107 13.01 -27.28 -2.65
CA ALA A 107 14.15 -27.73 -3.44
C ALA A 107 14.87 -28.93 -2.78
N ALA A 108 15.07 -28.89 -1.47
CA ALA A 108 15.66 -30.00 -0.72
C ALA A 108 14.78 -31.26 -0.77
N THR A 109 13.46 -31.12 -0.62
CA THR A 109 12.51 -32.24 -0.73
C THR A 109 12.54 -32.85 -2.13
N LEU A 110 12.52 -32.04 -3.19
CA LEU A 110 12.60 -32.51 -4.56
C LEU A 110 13.91 -33.25 -4.84
N GLN A 111 15.03 -32.73 -4.34
CA GLN A 111 16.33 -33.39 -4.46
C GLN A 111 16.35 -34.74 -3.73
N ASN A 112 15.84 -34.81 -2.51
CA ASN A 112 15.72 -36.06 -1.75
C ASN A 112 14.84 -37.08 -2.50
N HIS A 113 13.72 -36.63 -3.07
CA HIS A 113 12.82 -37.48 -3.83
C HIS A 113 13.50 -38.05 -5.08
N LYS A 114 14.28 -37.22 -5.79
CA LYS A 114 15.09 -37.64 -6.92
C LYS A 114 16.11 -38.73 -6.53
N THR A 115 16.84 -38.52 -5.44
CA THR A 115 17.81 -39.51 -4.93
C THR A 115 17.14 -40.84 -4.56
N LEU A 116 15.94 -40.80 -3.97
CA LEU A 116 15.18 -42.01 -3.65
C LEU A 116 14.74 -42.77 -4.90
N ILE A 117 14.30 -42.06 -5.94
CA ILE A 117 13.96 -42.67 -7.24
C ILE A 117 15.20 -43.34 -7.86
N GLU A 118 16.35 -42.67 -7.85
CA GLU A 118 17.60 -43.22 -8.37
C GLU A 118 18.06 -44.46 -7.59
N ALA A 119 17.97 -44.43 -6.26
CA ALA A 119 18.27 -45.58 -5.41
C ALA A 119 17.31 -46.75 -5.66
N HIS A 120 16.00 -46.48 -5.78
CA HIS A 120 15.02 -47.52 -6.11
C HIS A 120 15.27 -48.13 -7.48
N ALA A 121 15.61 -47.32 -8.49
CA ALA A 121 15.97 -47.78 -9.82
C ALA A 121 17.24 -48.66 -9.81
N ALA A 122 18.22 -48.36 -8.94
CA ALA A 122 19.41 -49.18 -8.79
C ALA A 122 19.10 -50.56 -8.16
N LEU A 123 18.18 -50.61 -7.19
CA LEU A 123 17.76 -51.85 -6.53
C LEU A 123 16.84 -52.72 -7.38
N THR A 124 16.11 -52.13 -8.32
CA THR A 124 15.18 -52.82 -9.23
C THR A 124 15.80 -53.16 -10.58
N LYS A 125 17.05 -52.75 -10.85
CA LYS A 125 17.79 -53.24 -12.02
C LYS A 125 17.93 -54.76 -11.91
N PRO A 126 17.38 -55.55 -12.85
CA PRO A 126 17.58 -56.98 -12.84
C PRO A 126 19.06 -57.27 -13.06
N SER A 127 19.68 -57.98 -12.12
CA SER A 127 20.94 -58.67 -12.37
C SER A 127 20.66 -59.72 -13.43
N ILE A 128 20.90 -59.38 -14.70
CA ILE A 128 20.92 -60.38 -15.77
C ILE A 128 22.08 -61.31 -15.42
N PRO A 129 21.84 -62.60 -15.08
CA PRO A 129 22.95 -63.53 -14.93
C PRO A 129 23.62 -63.64 -16.31
N SER A 130 24.94 -63.43 -16.36
CA SER A 130 25.73 -63.57 -17.57
C SER A 130 25.41 -64.90 -18.26
N PRO A 131 25.16 -64.94 -19.60
CA PRO A 131 24.95 -66.17 -20.32
C PRO A 131 26.30 -66.84 -20.56
N LEU A 132 26.86 -67.47 -19.53
CA LEU A 132 27.97 -68.40 -19.65
C LEU A 132 27.55 -69.69 -18.96
N TYR A 133 27.68 -70.80 -19.70
CA TYR A 133 27.38 -72.19 -19.35
C TYR A 133 25.98 -72.73 -19.73
N TRP A 134 25.72 -72.77 -21.03
CA TRP A 134 25.09 -73.94 -21.66
C TRP A 134 25.88 -74.32 -22.93
N LYS A 135 27.08 -74.87 -22.75
CA LYS A 135 27.73 -75.71 -23.76
C LYS A 135 27.66 -77.15 -23.26
N ILE A 136 26.79 -77.90 -23.94
CA ILE A 136 26.76 -79.34 -24.26
C ILE A 136 27.79 -80.19 -23.49
#